data_AF-A0A5E4JV76-F1
#
_entry.id   AF-A0A5E4JV76-F1
#
_cell.length_a   1.000
_cell.length_b   1.000
_cell.length_c   1.000
_cell.angle_alpha   90.00
_cell.angle_beta   90.00
_cell.angle_gamma   90.00
#
_symmetry.space_group_name_H-M   'P 1'
#
loop_
_entity.id
_entity.type
_entity.pdbx_description
1 polymer ?
#
loop_
_entity_poly.entity_id
_entity_poly.type
_entity_poly.pdbx_seq_one_letter_code
_entity_poly.pdbx_strand_id
1 'polypeptide(L)'
;MKKVLIYENRKCDPYIYDISTPELEEKSFLALFNVLDNEWSVYNDLDNLETPPRPSLTLEQIAELPSGNVRLLAEREHAEYNSLMKDFRRSSEQKRLYELAKKGDTKSARKLLRQRVDYEYERWSVCDVIDV
;
A
#
# COMPACT_ATOMS: atom_id res chain seq x y z
N MET A 1 10.82 -28.22 -4.25
CA MET A 1 9.69 -27.91 -3.36
C MET A 1 8.78 -26.99 -4.12
N LYS A 2 7.55 -27.42 -4.41
CA LYS A 2 6.62 -26.64 -5.22
C LYS A 2 6.01 -25.54 -4.35
N LYS A 3 5.95 -24.31 -4.85
CA LYS A 3 5.41 -23.16 -4.14
C LYS A 3 4.29 -22.53 -4.95
N VAL A 4 3.25 -22.08 -4.28
CA VAL A 4 2.11 -21.42 -4.93
C VAL A 4 1.78 -20.08 -4.28
N LEU A 5 1.36 -19.14 -5.12
CA LEU A 5 0.69 -17.90 -4.71
C LEU A 5 -0.81 -18.14 -4.86
N ILE A 6 -1.55 -17.91 -3.78
CA ILE A 6 -3.00 -18.12 -3.72
C ILE A 6 -3.66 -16.78 -3.42
N TYR A 7 -4.64 -16.40 -4.23
CA TYR A 7 -5.56 -15.29 -3.95
C TYR A 7 -6.98 -15.84 -3.85
N GLU A 8 -7.64 -15.57 -2.72
CA GLU A 8 -8.99 -16.02 -2.42
C GLU A 8 -9.89 -14.83 -2.14
N ASN A 9 -11.08 -14.83 -2.73
CA ASN A 9 -12.11 -13.84 -2.47
C ASN A 9 -13.46 -14.54 -2.46
N ARG A 10 -14.35 -14.20 -1.52
CA ARG A 10 -15.68 -14.83 -1.37
C ARG A 10 -16.58 -14.77 -2.61
N LYS A 11 -16.19 -13.98 -3.61
CA LYS A 11 -16.96 -13.67 -4.82
C LYS A 11 -16.42 -14.36 -6.08
N CYS A 12 -15.29 -15.07 -6.02
CA CYS A 12 -14.71 -15.77 -7.16
C CYS A 12 -14.00 -17.06 -6.72
N ASP A 13 -13.74 -17.95 -7.66
CA ASP A 13 -12.86 -19.09 -7.40
C ASP A 13 -11.43 -18.60 -7.08
N PRO A 14 -10.65 -19.36 -6.28
CA PRO A 14 -9.27 -19.00 -5.98
C PRO A 14 -8.39 -18.93 -7.22
N TYR A 15 -7.55 -17.90 -7.29
CA TYR A 15 -6.46 -17.83 -8.27
C TYR A 15 -5.23 -18.49 -7.65
N ILE A 16 -4.69 -19.50 -8.33
CA ILE A 16 -3.52 -20.25 -7.87
C ILE A 16 -2.44 -20.16 -8.95
N TYR A 17 -1.29 -19.61 -8.58
CA TYR A 17 -0.14 -19.47 -9.47
C TYR A 17 1.05 -20.28 -8.96
N ASP A 18 1.76 -20.96 -9.86
CA ASP A 18 3.05 -21.58 -9.53
C ASP A 18 4.12 -20.50 -9.39
N ILE A 19 4.82 -20.48 -8.26
CA ILE A 19 5.93 -19.55 -7.96
C ILE A 19 7.20 -20.30 -7.57
N SER A 20 7.35 -21.54 -8.04
CA SER A 20 8.46 -22.43 -7.66
C SER A 20 9.84 -21.96 -8.14
N THR A 21 9.89 -21.00 -9.07
CA THR A 21 11.13 -20.33 -9.51
C THR A 21 11.02 -18.82 -9.38
N PRO A 22 12.14 -18.07 -9.30
CA PRO A 22 12.11 -16.61 -9.27
C PRO A 22 11.36 -15.98 -10.45
N GLU A 23 11.52 -16.53 -11.65
CA GLU A 23 10.84 -16.03 -12.85
C GLU A 23 9.32 -16.26 -12.80
N LEU A 24 8.91 -17.41 -12.29
CA LEU A 24 7.51 -17.74 -12.05
C LEU A 24 6.91 -16.86 -10.95
N GLU A 25 7.66 -16.62 -9.88
CA GLU A 25 7.26 -15.73 -8.78
C GLU A 25 6.98 -14.32 -9.32
N GLU A 26 7.93 -13.72 -10.04
CA GLU A 26 7.78 -12.37 -10.57
C GLU A 26 6.59 -12.22 -11.53
N LYS A 27 6.40 -13.18 -12.45
CA LYS A 27 5.26 -13.19 -13.36
C LYS A 27 3.93 -13.35 -12.63
N SER A 28 3.89 -14.18 -11.60
CA SER A 28 2.68 -14.46 -10.83
C SER A 28 2.24 -13.26 -10.00
N PHE A 29 3.18 -12.52 -9.38
CA PHE A 29 2.84 -11.27 -8.70
C PHE A 29 2.29 -10.21 -9.66
N LEU A 30 2.85 -10.10 -10.87
CA LEU A 30 2.30 -9.18 -11.87
C LEU A 30 0.92 -9.65 -12.37
N ALA A 31 0.70 -10.96 -12.54
CA ALA A 31 -0.60 -11.51 -12.90
C ALA A 31 -1.66 -11.21 -11.84
N LEU A 32 -1.34 -11.45 -10.55
CA LEU A 32 -2.24 -11.11 -9.44
C LEU A 32 -2.52 -9.61 -9.38
N PHE A 33 -1.49 -8.77 -9.54
CA PHE A 33 -1.65 -7.32 -9.63
C PHE A 33 -2.67 -6.93 -10.70
N ASN A 34 -2.58 -7.52 -11.90
CA ASN A 34 -3.50 -7.21 -12.99
C ASN A 34 -4.94 -7.68 -12.70
N VAL A 35 -5.13 -8.80 -12.00
CA VAL A 35 -6.47 -9.23 -11.55
C VAL A 35 -7.05 -8.20 -10.59
N LEU A 36 -6.27 -7.78 -9.59
CA LEU A 36 -6.70 -6.81 -8.59
C LEU A 36 -6.96 -5.40 -9.17
N ASP A 37 -6.16 -4.98 -10.15
CA ASP A 37 -6.32 -3.69 -10.83
C ASP A 37 -7.55 -3.70 -11.76
N ASN A 38 -7.63 -4.70 -12.66
CA ASN A 38 -8.62 -4.68 -13.74
C ASN A 38 -9.99 -5.23 -13.32
N GLU A 39 -10.03 -6.28 -12.50
CA GLU A 39 -11.29 -6.94 -12.14
C GLU A 39 -11.89 -6.38 -10.85
N TRP A 40 -11.05 -5.98 -9.91
CA TRP A 40 -11.49 -5.52 -8.58
C TRP A 40 -11.34 -4.01 -8.39
N SER A 41 -10.54 -3.34 -9.21
CA SER A 41 -10.23 -1.91 -9.10
C SER A 41 -9.84 -1.48 -7.68
N VAL A 42 -9.07 -2.32 -6.99
CA VAL A 42 -8.72 -2.11 -5.57
C VAL A 42 -7.80 -0.91 -5.35
N TYR A 43 -7.16 -0.41 -6.40
CA TYR A 43 -6.17 0.68 -6.34
C TYR A 43 -6.75 2.07 -6.60
N ASN A 44 -8.07 2.20 -6.74
CA ASN A 44 -8.73 3.49 -6.97
C ASN A 44 -8.46 4.52 -5.85
N ASP A 45 -8.09 4.06 -4.65
CA ASP A 45 -7.67 4.92 -3.53
C ASP A 45 -6.38 5.71 -3.83
N LEU A 46 -5.56 5.25 -4.79
CA LEU A 46 -4.29 5.88 -5.14
C LEU A 46 -4.43 7.02 -6.15
N ASP A 47 -5.57 7.17 -6.83
CA ASP A 47 -5.74 8.19 -7.87
C ASP A 47 -5.81 9.60 -7.30
N ASN A 48 -6.45 9.78 -6.14
CA ASN A 48 -6.76 11.08 -5.55
C ASN A 48 -6.03 11.31 -4.22
N LEU A 49 -4.69 11.22 -4.23
CA LEU A 49 -3.90 11.54 -3.05
C LEU A 49 -3.85 13.05 -2.82
N GLU A 50 -4.44 13.50 -1.72
CA GLU A 50 -4.39 14.89 -1.30
C GLU A 50 -3.21 15.14 -0.37
N THR A 51 -2.49 16.25 -0.59
CA THR A 51 -1.41 16.64 0.30
C THR A 51 -2.02 17.16 1.61
N PRO A 52 -1.59 16.67 2.78
CA PRO A 52 -2.08 17.19 4.05
C PRO A 52 -1.88 18.72 4.17
N PRO A 53 -2.84 19.45 4.74
CA PRO A 53 -2.72 20.89 4.92
C PRO A 53 -1.55 21.18 5.86
N ARG A 54 -0.74 22.18 5.52
CA ARG A 54 0.37 22.59 6.39
C ARG A 54 -0.18 23.16 7.70
N PRO A 55 0.51 22.97 8.83
CA PRO A 55 0.13 23.58 10.09
C PRO A 55 0.09 25.11 9.98
N SER A 56 -0.81 25.73 10.74
CA SER A 56 -1.04 27.18 10.73
C SER A 56 0.16 27.99 11.24
N LEU A 57 0.97 27.42 12.13
CA LEU A 57 2.18 28.02 12.69
C LEU A 57 3.39 27.11 12.47
N THR A 58 4.60 27.65 12.45
CA THR A 58 5.85 26.85 12.49
C THR A 58 6.17 26.42 13.93
N LEU A 59 7.08 25.45 14.08
CA LEU A 59 7.56 25.04 15.40
C LEU A 59 8.28 26.18 16.14
N GLU A 60 9.01 27.06 15.42
CA GLU A 60 9.63 28.24 16.04
C GLU A 60 8.56 29.20 16.57
N GLN A 61 7.53 29.49 15.76
CA GLN A 61 6.42 30.36 16.18
C GLN A 61 5.66 29.79 17.38
N ILE A 62 5.50 28.48 17.47
CA ILE A 62 4.88 27.80 18.62
C ILE A 62 5.74 27.94 19.88
N ALA A 63 7.07 27.87 19.75
CA ALA A 63 7.98 28.00 20.88
C ALA A 63 7.90 29.38 21.54
N GLU A 64 7.58 30.42 20.74
CA GLU A 64 7.37 31.80 21.20
C GLU A 64 6.00 32.03 21.86
N LEU A 65 5.04 31.10 21.71
CA LEU A 65 3.73 31.25 22.32
C LEU A 65 3.79 31.07 23.85
N PRO A 66 3.03 31.87 24.62
CA PRO A 66 2.88 31.64 26.05
C PRO A 66 2.21 30.28 26.29
N SER A 67 2.58 29.64 27.40
CA SER A 67 1.93 28.42 27.86
C SER A 67 0.43 28.62 28.00
N GLY A 68 -0.36 27.71 27.42
CA GLY A 68 -1.81 27.79 27.45
C GLY A 68 -2.45 27.09 26.27
N ASN A 69 -3.77 27.25 26.14
CA ASN A 69 -4.57 26.51 25.17
C ASN A 69 -4.16 26.74 23.71
N VAL A 70 -3.76 27.97 23.35
CA VAL A 70 -3.35 28.30 21.98
C VAL A 70 -2.11 27.52 21.57
N ARG A 71 -1.10 27.48 22.44
CA ARG A 71 0.13 26.69 22.22
C ARG A 71 -0.18 25.21 22.10
N LEU A 72 -1.00 24.66 23.02
CA LEU A 72 -1.40 23.25 22.99
C LEU A 72 -2.15 22.87 21.71
N LEU A 73 -3.02 23.75 21.20
CA LEU A 73 -3.74 23.51 19.95
C LEU A 73 -2.78 23.48 18.74
N ALA A 74 -1.83 24.40 18.68
CA ALA A 74 -0.84 24.44 17.60
C ALA A 74 0.11 23.22 17.65
N GLU A 75 0.51 22.77 18.84
CA GLU A 75 1.30 21.55 19.02
C GLU A 75 0.53 20.30 18.54
N ARG A 76 -0.78 20.23 18.82
CA ARG A 76 -1.66 19.14 18.33
C ARG A 76 -1.81 19.16 16.81
N GLU A 77 -2.01 20.33 16.22
CA GLU A 77 -2.09 20.49 14.76
C GLU A 77 -0.83 19.96 14.07
N HIS A 78 0.36 20.22 14.64
CA HIS A 78 1.62 19.64 14.15
C HIS A 78 1.68 18.12 14.30
N ALA A 79 1.23 17.58 15.43
CA ALA A 79 1.19 16.14 15.64
C ALA A 79 0.27 15.45 14.62
N GLU A 80 -0.91 16.02 14.38
CA GLU A 80 -1.88 15.57 13.38
C GLU A 80 -1.28 15.65 11.97
N TYR A 81 -0.69 16.80 11.60
CA TYR A 81 0.00 16.96 10.32
C TYR A 81 1.10 15.92 10.11
N ASN A 82 1.93 15.66 11.12
CA ASN A 82 2.98 14.66 11.02
C ASN A 82 2.42 13.23 10.82
N SER A 83 1.31 12.90 11.49
CA SER A 83 0.62 11.63 11.27
C SER A 83 0.08 11.54 9.84
N LEU A 84 -0.65 12.56 9.39
CA LEU A 84 -1.20 12.62 8.03
C LEU A 84 -0.10 12.56 6.96
N MET A 85 1.03 13.23 7.19
CA MET A 85 2.18 13.19 6.29
C MET A 85 2.83 11.82 6.20
N LYS A 86 2.85 11.05 7.30
CA LYS A 86 3.34 9.67 7.28
C LYS A 86 2.46 8.80 6.39
N ASP A 87 1.14 8.93 6.53
CA ASP A 87 0.18 8.19 5.71
C ASP A 87 0.24 8.63 4.24
N PHE A 88 0.29 9.94 3.98
CA PHE A 88 0.45 10.49 2.64
C PHE A 88 1.73 9.98 1.94
N ARG A 89 2.87 9.93 2.64
CA ARG A 89 4.12 9.38 2.09
C ARG A 89 3.99 7.91 1.76
N ARG A 90 3.33 7.13 2.63
CA ARG A 90 3.06 5.70 2.37
C ARG A 90 2.19 5.55 1.11
N SER A 91 1.09 6.27 1.01
CA SER A 91 0.21 6.21 -0.15
C SER A 91 0.88 6.72 -1.42
N SER A 92 1.73 7.75 -1.33
CA SER A 92 2.51 8.27 -2.46
C SER A 92 3.51 7.23 -3.00
N GLU A 93 4.18 6.49 -2.11
CA GLU A 93 5.05 5.38 -2.53
C GLU A 93 4.22 4.26 -3.16
N GLN A 94 3.06 3.90 -2.58
CA GLN A 94 2.17 2.91 -3.19
C GLN A 94 1.71 3.34 -4.60
N LYS A 95 1.32 4.61 -4.78
CA LYS A 95 0.98 5.16 -6.10
C LYS A 95 2.15 5.07 -7.07
N ARG A 96 3.37 5.39 -6.64
CA ARG A 96 4.57 5.25 -7.49
C ARG A 96 4.79 3.79 -7.91
N LEU A 97 4.61 2.84 -6.99
CA LEU A 97 4.74 1.41 -7.28
C LEU A 97 3.63 0.93 -8.22
N TYR A 98 2.40 1.40 -8.02
CA TYR A 98 1.25 1.15 -8.88
C TYR A 98 1.54 1.55 -10.33
N GLU A 99 1.98 2.80 -10.54
CA GLU A 99 2.31 3.30 -11.89
C GLU A 99 3.44 2.53 -12.59
N LEU A 100 4.40 1.99 -11.83
CA LEU A 100 5.46 1.14 -12.37
C LEU A 100 4.94 -0.27 -12.69
N ALA A 101 4.11 -0.84 -11.80
CA ALA A 101 3.50 -2.14 -11.98
C ALA A 101 2.58 -2.17 -13.23
N LYS A 102 1.81 -1.11 -13.48
CA LYS A 102 1.01 -0.94 -14.72
C LYS A 102 1.85 -1.00 -16.00
N LYS A 103 3.13 -0.63 -15.93
CA LYS A 103 4.08 -0.70 -17.04
C LYS A 103 4.77 -2.06 -17.15
N GLY A 104 4.36 -3.04 -16.35
CA GLY A 104 4.90 -4.40 -16.33
C GLY A 104 6.08 -4.60 -15.38
N ASP A 105 6.41 -3.65 -14.50
CA ASP A 105 7.49 -3.84 -13.53
C ASP A 105 7.08 -4.82 -12.41
N THR A 106 7.52 -6.07 -12.56
CA THR A 106 7.22 -7.18 -11.64
C THR A 106 7.68 -6.89 -10.21
N LYS A 107 8.80 -6.18 -10.03
CA LYS A 107 9.33 -5.82 -8.72
C LYS A 107 8.43 -4.83 -7.99
N SER A 108 7.95 -3.81 -8.69
CA SER A 108 7.00 -2.86 -8.12
C SER A 108 5.66 -3.51 -7.83
N ALA A 109 5.15 -4.40 -8.70
CA ALA A 109 3.93 -5.16 -8.45
C ALA A 109 4.03 -5.99 -7.15
N ARG A 110 5.10 -6.79 -7.01
CA ARG A 110 5.36 -7.58 -5.80
C ARG A 110 5.48 -6.71 -4.55
N LYS A 111 6.19 -5.58 -4.63
CA LYS A 111 6.36 -4.67 -3.49
C LYS A 111 5.04 -4.02 -3.07
N LEU A 112 4.23 -3.58 -4.03
CA LEU A 112 2.92 -3.01 -3.77
C LEU A 112 1.99 -4.03 -3.10
N LEU A 113 1.89 -5.23 -3.68
CA LEU A 113 1.05 -6.32 -3.15
C LEU A 113 1.42 -6.70 -1.72
N ARG A 114 2.71 -6.68 -1.36
CA ARG A 114 3.17 -6.92 0.01
C ARG A 114 2.80 -5.80 0.98
N GLN A 115 2.81 -4.55 0.53
CA GLN A 115 2.41 -3.41 1.36
C GLN A 115 0.91 -3.35 1.64
N ARG A 116 0.12 -4.06 0.83
CA ARG A 116 -1.34 -4.05 0.83
C ARG A 116 -1.98 -5.40 1.15
N VAL A 117 -1.20 -6.41 1.54
CA VAL A 117 -1.71 -7.77 1.82
C VAL A 117 -2.85 -7.79 2.85
N ASP A 118 -2.89 -6.81 3.75
CA ASP A 118 -3.93 -6.68 4.79
C ASP A 118 -5.14 -5.84 4.37
N TYR A 119 -5.12 -5.24 3.16
CA TYR A 119 -6.23 -4.43 2.65
C TYR A 119 -7.42 -5.33 2.29
N GLU A 120 -8.62 -4.75 2.34
CA GLU A 120 -9.85 -5.47 2.01
C GLU A 120 -9.79 -5.94 0.55
N TYR A 121 -10.15 -7.20 0.30
CA TYR A 121 -10.11 -7.85 -1.01
C TYR A 121 -8.71 -8.03 -1.64
N GLU A 122 -7.63 -7.69 -0.94
CA GLU A 122 -6.25 -7.85 -1.43
C GLU A 122 -5.47 -8.94 -0.71
N ARG A 123 -6.16 -9.80 0.06
CA ARG A 123 -5.53 -10.87 0.83
C ARG A 123 -5.07 -12.01 -0.08
N TRP A 124 -3.78 -12.27 -0.05
CA TRP A 124 -3.16 -13.41 -0.73
C TRP A 124 -2.14 -14.08 0.20
N SER A 125 -1.81 -15.33 -0.10
CA SER A 125 -0.84 -16.10 0.67
C SER A 125 0.13 -16.86 -0.23
N VAL A 126 1.32 -17.12 0.29
CA VAL A 126 2.30 -18.02 -0.33
C VAL A 126 2.36 -19.30 0.48
N CYS A 127 2.20 -20.44 -0.18
CA CYS A 127 2.17 -21.75 0.46
C CYS A 127 3.17 -22.71 -0.20
N ASP A 128 3.77 -23.58 0.61
CA ASP A 128 4.53 -24.73 0.13
C ASP A 128 3.58 -25.90 -0.14
N VAL A 129 3.70 -26.51 -1.32
CA VAL A 129 2.95 -27.71 -1.67
C VAL A 129 3.78 -28.91 -1.23
N ILE A 130 3.21 -29.68 -0.29
CA ILE A 130 3.76 -30.97 0.14
C ILE A 130 3.07 -32.03 -0.71
N ASP A 131 3.84 -32.69 -1.58
CA ASP A 131 3.36 -33.90 -2.26
C ASP A 131 3.24 -35.01 -1.20
N VAL A 132 2.03 -35.52 -0.99
CA VAL A 132 1.72 -36.60 -0.05
C VAL A 132 1.71 -37.94 -0.78
#